data_AF-A0A7W1KTJ0-F1
#
_entry.id   AF-A0A7W1KTJ0-F1
#
_cell.length_a   1.000
_cell.length_b   1.000
_cell.length_c   1.000
_cell.angle_alpha   90.00
_cell.angle_beta   90.00
_cell.angle_gamma   90.00
#
_symmetry.space_group_name_H-M   'P 1'
#
loop_
_entity.id
_entity.type
_entity.pdbx_description
1 polymer ?
#
loop_
_entity_poly.entity_id
_entity_poly.type
_entity_poly.pdbx_seq_one_letter_code
_entity_poly.pdbx_strand_id
1 'polypeptide(L)'
;MGDRFGRRVARGPMKVLFIAEHGNMPSIRLRLASLFERYRAAGIEPTLLTPRSNLTEWLSVLTEARRHEVVVLHRTTGWTSLQLTLLCRANPRIIFDFDDALMFRDQKHGQRLRART
;
A
#
# COMPACT_ATOMS: atom_id res chain seq x y z
N MET A 1 -20.35 -12.06 39.05
CA MET A 1 -20.72 -12.46 37.68
C MET A 1 -20.98 -11.17 36.90
N GLY A 2 -20.11 -10.61 36.07
CA GLY A 2 -18.78 -10.93 35.60
C GLY A 2 -18.43 -9.80 34.64
N ASP A 3 -17.90 -8.69 35.14
CA ASP A 3 -17.50 -7.56 34.30
C ASP A 3 -16.03 -7.75 33.89
N ARG A 4 -15.84 -8.52 32.80
CA ARG A 4 -14.55 -8.74 32.13
C ARG A 4 -14.45 -7.91 30.85
N PHE A 5 -14.98 -6.69 30.84
CA PHE A 5 -14.59 -5.71 29.83
C PHE A 5 -13.26 -5.09 30.24
N GLY A 6 -12.18 -5.79 29.87
CA GLY A 6 -10.83 -5.27 29.96
C GLY A 6 -10.80 -3.87 29.37
N ARG A 7 -10.30 -2.91 30.16
CA ARG A 7 -9.99 -1.55 29.70
C ARG A 7 -9.23 -1.69 28.38
N ARG A 8 -9.87 -1.38 27.25
CA ARG A 8 -9.13 -1.06 26.03
C ARG A 8 -8.33 0.18 26.40
N VAL A 9 -7.05 -0.01 26.68
CA VAL A 9 -6.08 1.08 26.64
C VAL A 9 -6.34 1.76 25.31
N ALA A 10 -6.66 3.06 25.33
CA ALA A 10 -6.82 3.84 24.12
C ALA A 10 -5.48 3.76 23.38
N ARG A 11 -5.38 2.84 22.42
CA ARG A 11 -4.22 2.78 21.54
C ARG A 11 -4.24 4.08 20.75
N GLY A 12 -3.08 4.72 20.66
CA GLY A 12 -2.90 5.82 19.71
C GLY A 12 -3.28 5.39 18.30
N PRO A 13 -3.45 6.34 17.37
CA PRO A 13 -3.88 6.02 16.03
C PRO A 13 -2.92 5.04 15.37
N MET A 14 -3.49 4.05 14.67
CA MET A 14 -2.72 3.01 14.01
C MET A 14 -1.99 3.59 12.80
N LYS A 15 -0.67 3.47 12.77
CA LYS A 15 0.14 4.02 11.68
C LYS A 15 0.18 3.07 10.50
N VAL A 16 -0.29 3.52 9.33
CA VAL A 16 -0.30 2.71 8.10
C VAL A 16 0.47 3.43 7.00
N LEU A 17 1.47 2.75 6.44
CA LEU A 17 2.27 3.25 5.33
C LEU A 17 1.70 2.75 4.01
N PHE A 18 1.29 3.65 3.14
CA PHE A 18 0.91 3.39 1.76
C PHE A 18 2.11 3.68 0.86
N ILE A 19 2.49 2.73 0.02
CA ILE A 19 3.57 2.89 -0.96
C ILE A 19 2.96 2.74 -2.35
N ALA A 20 3.07 3.78 -3.18
CA ALA A 20 2.56 3.79 -4.55
C ALA A 20 3.68 4.16 -5.54
N GLU A 21 3.53 3.77 -6.80
CA GLU A 21 4.52 4.05 -7.85
C GLU A 21 4.66 5.55 -8.14
N HIS A 22 5.89 6.01 -8.38
CA HIS A 22 6.15 7.38 -8.81
C HIS A 22 5.66 7.61 -10.26
N GLY A 23 4.99 8.73 -10.51
CA GLY A 23 4.78 9.20 -11.89
C GLY A 23 3.47 8.78 -12.58
N ASN A 24 2.49 8.20 -11.91
CA ASN A 24 1.14 8.15 -12.49
C ASN A 24 0.04 8.10 -11.42
N MET A 25 -1.15 8.56 -11.81
CA MET A 25 -2.41 8.51 -11.07
C MET A 25 -2.72 9.70 -10.14
N PRO A 26 -3.06 10.87 -10.74
CA PRO A 26 -4.04 11.77 -10.14
C PRO A 26 -5.25 11.01 -9.56
N SER A 27 -5.66 9.90 -10.19
CA SER A 27 -6.76 9.04 -9.72
C SER A 27 -6.47 8.24 -8.44
N ILE A 28 -5.21 7.92 -8.10
CA ILE A 28 -4.84 7.35 -6.80
C ILE A 28 -4.84 8.45 -5.76
N ARG A 29 -4.19 9.58 -6.03
CA ARG A 29 -4.16 10.70 -5.08
C ARG A 29 -5.57 11.22 -4.74
N LEU A 30 -6.46 11.34 -5.74
CA LEU A 30 -7.85 11.75 -5.54
C LEU A 30 -8.67 10.71 -4.77
N ARG A 31 -8.49 9.40 -5.06
CA ARG A 31 -9.16 8.32 -4.32
C ARG A 31 -8.66 8.24 -2.87
N LEU A 32 -7.34 8.22 -2.68
CA LEU A 32 -6.71 8.13 -1.37
C LEU A 32 -6.98 9.35 -0.50
N ALA A 33 -7.06 10.57 -1.06
CA ALA A 33 -7.38 11.76 -0.27
C ALA A 33 -8.75 11.64 0.43
N SER A 34 -9.79 11.22 -0.31
CA SER A 34 -11.13 10.99 0.27
C SER A 34 -11.16 9.84 1.28
N LEU A 35 -10.27 8.86 1.11
CA LEU A 35 -10.18 7.68 1.94
C LEU A 35 -9.38 7.95 3.23
N PHE A 36 -8.36 8.80 3.17
CA PHE A 36 -7.50 9.14 4.30
C PHE A 36 -8.26 9.88 5.39
N GLU A 37 -9.20 10.75 5.04
CA GLU A 37 -10.08 11.38 6.03
C GLU A 37 -10.95 10.36 6.75
N ARG A 38 -11.47 9.36 6.03
CA ARG A 38 -12.22 8.25 6.64
C ARG A 38 -11.33 7.37 7.53
N TYR A 39 -10.08 7.13 7.11
CA TYR A 39 -9.10 6.40 7.91
C TYR A 39 -8.75 7.13 9.20
N ARG A 40 -8.49 8.44 9.13
CA ARG A 40 -8.24 9.29 10.30
C ARG A 40 -9.42 9.27 11.27
N ALA A 41 -10.64 9.40 10.76
CA ALA A 41 -11.86 9.30 11.56
C ALA A 41 -12.01 7.91 12.23
N ALA A 42 -11.46 6.86 11.63
CA ALA A 42 -11.42 5.50 12.19
C ALA A 42 -10.22 5.23 13.12
N GLY A 43 -9.40 6.24 13.44
CA GLY A 43 -8.21 6.09 14.27
C GLY A 43 -7.01 5.48 13.54
N ILE A 44 -6.94 5.61 12.22
CA ILE A 44 -5.79 5.22 11.40
C ILE A 44 -5.05 6.49 10.95
N GLU A 45 -3.74 6.50 11.08
CA GLU A 45 -2.86 7.57 10.60
C GLU A 45 -2.16 7.12 9.30
N PRO A 46 -2.68 7.51 8.12
CA PRO A 46 -2.08 7.11 6.86
C PRO A 46 -0.90 8.01 6.46
N THR A 47 0.20 7.39 6.04
CA THR A 47 1.34 8.04 5.39
C THR A 47 1.44 7.53 3.96
N LEU A 48 1.56 8.41 2.96
CA LEU A 48 1.74 8.02 1.55
C LEU A 48 3.17 8.33 1.09
N LEU A 49 3.86 7.32 0.56
CA LEU A 49 5.13 7.48 -0.14
C LEU A 49 4.99 7.11 -1.61
N THR A 50 5.60 7.92 -2.47
CA THR A 50 5.73 7.66 -3.92
C THR A 50 7.19 7.66 -4.35
N PRO A 51 7.98 6.65 -3.91
CA PRO A 51 9.42 6.63 -4.10
C PRO A 51 9.80 6.49 -5.58
N ARG A 52 10.82 7.24 -5.99
CA ARG A 52 11.56 7.07 -7.24
C ARG A 52 12.50 5.88 -7.14
N SER A 53 13.01 5.44 -8.29
CA SER A 53 13.95 4.32 -8.42
C SER A 53 15.39 4.66 -7.99
N ASN A 54 15.59 5.43 -6.91
CA ASN A 54 16.91 5.75 -6.38
C ASN A 54 17.13 5.16 -4.98
N LEU A 55 18.39 4.96 -4.62
CA LEU A 55 18.79 4.25 -3.39
C LEU A 55 18.38 5.01 -2.11
N THR A 56 18.46 6.34 -2.12
CA THR A 56 18.13 7.18 -0.96
C THR A 56 16.65 7.10 -0.62
N GLU A 57 15.77 7.21 -1.62
CA GLU A 57 14.33 7.07 -1.42
C GLU A 57 13.97 5.64 -1.02
N TRP A 58 14.69 4.64 -1.52
CA TRP A 58 14.53 3.27 -1.07
C TRP A 58 14.87 3.08 0.42
N LEU A 59 15.97 3.67 0.89
CA LEU A 59 16.31 3.65 2.32
C LEU A 59 15.26 4.38 3.18
N SER A 60 14.69 5.47 2.67
CA SER A 60 13.57 6.17 3.31
C SER A 60 12.34 5.27 3.42
N VAL A 61 11.97 4.53 2.36
CA VAL A 61 10.88 3.55 2.40
C VAL A 61 11.09 2.50 3.48
N LEU A 62 12.30 1.92 3.56
CA LEU A 62 12.62 0.93 4.58
C LEU A 62 12.59 1.52 6.01
N THR A 63 12.94 2.79 6.16
CA THR A 63 12.90 3.49 7.45
C THR A 63 11.46 3.71 7.88
N GLU A 64 10.62 4.21 6.97
CA GLU A 64 9.22 4.44 7.24
C GLU A 64 8.47 3.12 7.46
N ALA A 65 8.75 2.06 6.69
CA ALA A 65 8.12 0.75 6.87
C ALA A 65 8.28 0.22 8.31
N ARG A 66 9.44 0.43 8.94
CA ARG A 66 9.71 0.04 10.34
C ARG A 66 8.96 0.87 11.37
N ARG A 67 8.59 2.11 11.02
CA ARG A 67 7.89 3.06 11.91
C ARG A 67 6.38 2.91 11.88
N HIS A 68 5.86 2.12 10.95
CA HIS A 68 4.42 1.89 10.77
C HIS A 68 4.05 0.48 11.21
N GLU A 69 2.78 0.28 11.56
CA GLU A 69 2.27 -1.02 11.99
C GLU A 69 1.90 -1.93 10.82
N VAL A 70 1.47 -1.34 9.71
CA VAL A 70 1.11 -2.03 8.48
C VAL A 70 1.65 -1.25 7.29
N VAL A 71 2.09 -1.98 6.27
CA VAL A 71 2.51 -1.43 4.98
C VAL A 71 1.55 -1.91 3.90
N VAL A 72 1.01 -1.00 3.10
CA VAL A 72 0.15 -1.29 1.96
C VAL A 72 0.91 -0.94 0.68
N LEU A 73 1.26 -1.93 -0.12
CA LEU A 73 1.85 -1.71 -1.44
C LEU A 73 0.76 -1.62 -2.50
N HIS A 74 0.59 -0.44 -3.09
CA HIS A 74 -0.22 -0.24 -4.27
C HIS A 74 0.61 -0.54 -5.52
N ARG A 75 0.26 -1.63 -6.22
CA ARG A 75 0.91 -2.09 -7.45
C ARG A 75 2.40 -2.46 -7.26
N THR A 76 2.79 -3.65 -7.69
CA THR A 76 4.17 -4.15 -7.51
C THR A 76 5.10 -3.88 -8.71
N THR A 77 4.65 -3.15 -9.74
CA THR A 77 5.50 -2.88 -10.91
C THR A 77 6.70 -2.01 -10.51
N GLY A 78 7.92 -2.49 -10.81
CA GLY A 78 9.17 -1.78 -10.51
C GLY A 78 9.91 -2.22 -9.25
N TRP A 79 9.35 -3.13 -8.44
CA TRP A 79 10.03 -3.69 -7.27
C TRP A 79 10.81 -4.96 -7.62
N THR A 80 12.10 -5.00 -7.26
CA THR A 80 12.91 -6.23 -7.34
C THR A 80 12.57 -7.19 -6.20
N SER A 81 12.79 -8.50 -6.40
CA SER A 81 12.60 -9.52 -5.35
C SER A 81 13.43 -9.23 -4.09
N LEU A 82 14.62 -8.65 -4.25
CA LEU A 82 15.46 -8.24 -3.13
C LEU A 82 14.82 -7.09 -2.34
N GLN A 83 14.31 -6.05 -3.03
CA GLN A 83 13.61 -4.96 -2.36
C GLN A 83 12.37 -5.46 -1.61
N LEU A 84 11.56 -6.32 -2.23
CA LEU A 84 10.39 -6.91 -1.56
C LEU A 84 10.80 -7.72 -0.33
N THR A 85 11.85 -8.53 -0.43
CA THR A 85 12.36 -9.31 0.70
C THR A 85 12.82 -8.42 1.85
N LEU A 86 13.55 -7.34 1.54
CA LEU A 86 13.99 -6.36 2.54
C LEU A 86 12.81 -5.60 3.14
N LEU A 87 11.78 -5.28 2.35
CA LEU A 87 10.56 -4.63 2.83
C LEU A 87 9.78 -5.54 3.78
N CYS A 88 9.59 -6.82 3.41
CA CYS A 88 8.96 -7.83 4.27
C CYS A 88 9.74 -8.06 5.57
N ARG A 89 11.06 -7.95 5.53
CA ARG A 89 11.90 -7.98 6.74
C ARG A 89 11.75 -6.72 7.59
N ALA A 90 11.62 -5.55 6.97
CA ALA A 90 11.42 -4.29 7.67
C ALA A 90 10.03 -4.21 8.31
N ASN A 91 9.02 -4.76 7.66
CA ASN A 91 7.67 -4.89 8.19
C ASN A 91 7.00 -6.17 7.67
N PRO A 92 6.73 -7.18 8.52
CA PRO A 92 6.10 -8.42 8.09
C PRO A 92 4.60 -8.30 7.82
N ARG A 93 3.97 -7.18 8.23
CA ARG A 93 2.54 -6.91 8.04
C ARG A 93 2.33 -6.09 6.77
N ILE A 94 2.62 -6.72 5.64
CA ILE A 94 2.44 -6.14 4.32
C ILE A 94 1.12 -6.61 3.70
N ILE A 95 0.37 -5.67 3.15
CA ILE A 95 -0.82 -5.89 2.33
C ILE A 95 -0.46 -5.48 0.90
N PHE A 96 -0.68 -6.39 -0.05
CA PHE A 96 -0.55 -6.07 -1.47
C PHE A 96 -1.92 -5.67 -2.02
N ASP A 97 -2.02 -4.45 -2.52
CA ASP A 97 -3.20 -3.90 -3.18
C ASP A 97 -2.96 -3.88 -4.69
N PHE A 98 -3.56 -4.84 -5.39
CA PHE A 98 -3.42 -5.02 -6.83
C PHE A 98 -4.61 -4.41 -7.56
N ASP A 99 -4.34 -3.47 -8.47
CA ASP A 99 -5.34 -2.91 -9.39
C ASP A 99 -5.44 -3.82 -10.63
N ASP A 100 -6.57 -4.53 -10.76
CA ASP A 100 -6.85 -5.50 -11.83
C ASP A 100 -6.82 -4.90 -13.24
N ALA A 101 -6.80 -3.56 -13.38
CA ALA A 101 -6.65 -2.89 -14.67
C ALA A 101 -5.29 -3.17 -15.37
N LEU A 102 -4.32 -3.77 -14.67
CA LEU A 102 -3.07 -4.24 -15.28
C LEU A 102 -3.21 -5.52 -16.11
N MET A 103 -4.21 -6.38 -15.83
CA MET A 103 -4.46 -7.61 -16.58
C MET A 103 -4.88 -7.36 -18.04
N PHE A 104 -5.27 -6.12 -18.36
CA PHE A 104 -5.83 -5.74 -19.67
C PHE A 104 -4.98 -4.73 -20.44
N ARG A 105 -3.70 -4.54 -20.08
CA ARG A 105 -2.81 -3.65 -20.84
C ARG A 105 -2.74 -4.02 -22.34
N ASP A 106 -2.77 -5.31 -22.66
CA ASP A 106 -2.72 -5.79 -24.05
C ASP A 106 -4.08 -5.80 -24.75
N GLN A 107 -5.20 -5.67 -24.02
CA GLN A 107 -6.53 -5.62 -24.65
C GLN A 107 -6.86 -4.27 -25.30
N LYS A 108 -6.09 -3.22 -25.03
CA LYS A 108 -6.25 -1.94 -25.73
C LYS A 108 -5.79 -1.97 -27.20
N HIS A 109 -5.17 -3.05 -27.69
CA HIS A 109 -4.71 -3.21 -29.08
C HIS A 109 -5.62 -4.08 -29.96
N GLY A 110 -6.93 -4.16 -29.67
CA GLY A 110 -7.93 -4.62 -30.65
C GLY A 110 -7.86 -6.10 -31.07
N GLN A 111 -7.09 -6.95 -30.39
CA GLN A 111 -7.10 -8.39 -30.69
C GLN A 111 -8.30 -9.06 -30.02
N ARG A 112 -9.27 -9.48 -30.84
CA ARG A 112 -10.38 -10.34 -30.42
C ARG A 112 -9.83 -11.65 -29.88
N LEU A 113 -10.15 -11.97 -28.63
CA LEU A 113 -9.95 -13.30 -28.07
C LEU A 113 -10.80 -14.31 -28.86
N ARG A 114 -10.16 -15.24 -29.57
CA ARG A 114 -10.84 -16.43 -30.09
C ARG A 114 -10.90 -17.47 -28.98
N ALA A 115 -12.10 -17.75 -28.51
CA ALA A 115 -12.35 -18.96 -27.72
C ALA A 115 -12.01 -20.18 -28.59
N ARG A 116 -11.21 -21.10 -28.05
CA ARG A 116 -10.93 -22.38 -28.68
C ARG A 116 -12.06 -23.33 -28.27
N THR A 117 -12.89 -23.70 -29.24
CA THR A 117 -13.93 -24.74 -29.10
C THR A 117 -13.29 -26.11 -28.96
#